data_AF-A0A2V6RWN2-F1
#
_entry.id   AF-A0A2V6RWN2-F1
#
_cell.length_a   1.000
_cell.length_b   1.000
_cell.length_c   1.000
_cell.angle_alpha   90.00
_cell.angle_beta   90.00
_cell.angle_gamma   90.00
#
_symmetry.space_group_name_H-M   'P 1'
#
loop_
_entity.id
_entity.type
_entity.pdbx_description
1 polymer ?
#
loop_
_entity_poly.entity_id
_entity_poly.type
_entity_poly.pdbx_seq_one_letter_code
_entity_poly.pdbx_strand_id
1 'polypeptide(L)'
;MISEPFALSIAGASVVGVLHLPRRQPAPCVIACHGMGASKDSDKYLLLAQDFPEAGLALARFDFRGSGESGGLGRNATIASRIADVEAVLEHLEGHPALNGRFGLLGSSLGGYVALWAASRRRAAVPVVT
;
A
#
# COMPACT_ATOMS: atom_id res chain seq x y z
N MET A 1 -7.38 17.73 2.96
CA MET A 1 -6.79 16.38 2.89
C MET A 1 -5.31 16.53 3.24
N ILE A 2 -4.79 15.63 4.07
CA ILE A 2 -3.37 15.62 4.45
C ILE A 2 -2.73 14.46 3.69
N SER A 3 -1.60 14.71 3.04
CA SER A 3 -0.83 13.70 2.32
C SER A 3 0.59 13.65 2.88
N GLU A 4 1.00 12.47 3.32
CA GLU A 4 2.26 12.24 4.03
C GLU A 4 3.10 11.24 3.23
N PRO A 5 4.24 11.65 2.65
CA PRO A 5 5.14 10.70 2.01
C PRO A 5 5.80 9.82 3.06
N PHE A 6 6.03 8.55 2.74
CA PHE A 6 6.80 7.62 3.55
C PHE A 6 7.78 6.83 2.69
N ALA A 7 8.86 6.35 3.32
CA ALA A 7 9.87 5.52 2.70
C ALA A 7 10.36 4.45 3.68
N LEU A 8 10.46 3.22 3.19
CA LEU A 8 10.92 2.05 3.93
C LEU A 8 12.17 1.49 3.27
N SER A 9 13.11 0.99 4.07
CA SER A 9 14.26 0.24 3.56
C SER A 9 14.05 -1.25 3.82
N ILE A 10 13.88 -2.04 2.75
CA ILE A 10 13.56 -3.46 2.82
C ILE A 10 14.62 -4.23 2.04
N ALA A 11 15.43 -5.02 2.74
CA ALA A 11 16.50 -5.83 2.15
C ALA A 11 17.42 -5.03 1.19
N GLY A 12 17.74 -3.79 1.55
CA GLY A 12 18.62 -2.91 0.77
C GLY A 12 17.95 -2.18 -0.40
N ALA A 13 16.63 -2.32 -0.59
CA ALA A 13 15.85 -1.54 -1.55
C ALA A 13 14.90 -0.57 -0.82
N SER A 14 14.67 0.61 -1.41
CA SER A 14 13.65 1.54 -0.92
C SER A 14 12.27 1.16 -1.45
N VAL A 15 11.27 1.20 -0.57
CA VAL A 15 9.84 1.18 -0.91
C VAL A 15 9.23 2.50 -0.49
N VAL A 16 8.73 3.26 -1.44
CA VAL A 16 8.19 4.61 -1.19
C VAL A 16 6.70 4.67 -1.45
N GLY A 17 6.01 5.51 -0.69
CA GLY A 17 4.57 5.68 -0.83
C GLY A 17 4.08 7.01 -0.27
N VAL A 18 2.78 7.20 -0.39
CA VAL A 18 2.08 8.37 0.14
C VAL A 18 0.84 7.88 0.89
N LEU A 19 0.72 8.31 2.14
CA LEU A 19 -0.45 8.12 2.98
C LEU A 19 -1.37 9.34 2.84
N HIS A 20 -2.61 9.11 2.45
CA HIS A 20 -3.66 10.12 2.34
C HIS A 20 -4.60 9.95 3.51
N LEU A 21 -4.75 11.00 4.33
CA LEU A 21 -5.52 10.97 5.55
C LEU A 21 -6.85 11.73 5.40
N PRO A 22 -7.96 11.16 5.91
CA PRO A 22 -9.22 11.86 6.04
C PRO A 22 -9.14 12.96 7.10
N ARG A 23 -10.12 13.87 7.08
CA ARG A 23 -10.24 14.93 8.11
C ARG A 23 -10.45 14.35 9.52
N ARG A 24 -11.22 13.26 9.64
CA ARG A 24 -11.53 12.62 10.92
C ARG A 24 -10.59 11.43 11.16
N GLN A 25 -9.80 11.51 12.21
CA GLN A 25 -8.81 10.53 12.62
C GLN A 25 -9.09 10.08 14.07
N PRO A 26 -8.70 8.87 14.50
CA PRO A 26 -7.98 7.86 13.73
C PRO A 26 -8.90 7.05 12.79
N ALA A 27 -8.42 6.80 11.57
CA ALA A 27 -9.21 6.21 10.48
C ALA A 27 -8.76 4.77 10.12
N PRO A 28 -9.65 3.93 9.54
CA PRO A 28 -9.18 2.71 8.89
C PRO A 28 -8.37 3.07 7.63
N CYS A 29 -7.44 2.21 7.21
CA CYS A 29 -6.58 2.46 6.06
C CYS A 29 -6.72 1.36 5.00
N VAL A 30 -6.79 1.77 3.73
CA VAL A 30 -6.68 0.87 2.58
C VAL A 30 -5.30 1.00 1.97
N ILE A 31 -4.64 -0.13 1.70
CA ILE A 31 -3.35 -0.15 1.02
C ILE A 31 -3.55 -0.54 -0.44
N ALA A 32 -3.18 0.35 -1.35
CA ALA A 32 -3.24 0.17 -2.79
C ALA A 32 -1.98 -0.54 -3.33
N CYS A 33 -2.19 -1.70 -3.93
CA CYS A 33 -1.16 -2.57 -4.53
C CYS A 33 -1.28 -2.53 -6.06
N HIS A 34 -0.33 -1.89 -6.75
CA HIS A 34 -0.40 -1.70 -8.20
C HIS A 34 -0.06 -2.97 -9.02
N GLY A 35 -0.46 -2.97 -10.30
CA GLY A 35 -0.17 -4.05 -11.25
C GLY A 35 1.26 -4.03 -11.80
N MET A 36 1.62 -5.05 -12.59
CA MET A 36 2.91 -5.12 -13.28
C MET A 36 3.06 -3.93 -14.25
N GLY A 37 4.21 -3.25 -14.23
CA GLY A 37 4.50 -2.11 -15.10
C GLY A 37 3.77 -0.82 -14.73
N ALA A 38 2.93 -0.84 -13.69
CA ALA A 38 2.27 0.34 -13.14
C ALA A 38 3.06 0.92 -11.95
N SER A 39 2.53 1.99 -11.36
CA SER A 39 3.05 2.63 -10.16
C SER A 39 1.93 3.09 -9.22
N LYS A 40 2.31 3.59 -8.03
CA LYS A 40 1.44 4.25 -7.06
C LYS A 40 0.73 5.49 -7.60
N ASP A 41 1.19 6.03 -8.73
CA ASP A 41 0.68 7.24 -9.37
C ASP A 41 -0.17 6.93 -10.62
N SER A 42 -0.61 5.68 -10.80
CA SER A 42 -1.60 5.35 -11.83
C SER A 42 -2.90 6.14 -11.61
N ASP A 43 -3.57 6.58 -12.67
CA ASP A 43 -4.79 7.41 -12.60
C ASP A 43 -5.83 6.88 -11.60
N LYS A 44 -6.06 5.56 -11.60
CA LYS A 44 -6.94 4.89 -10.64
C LYS A 44 -6.58 5.20 -9.18
N TYR A 45 -5.31 5.09 -8.81
CA TYR A 45 -4.90 5.30 -7.42
C TYR A 45 -4.83 6.78 -7.04
N LEU A 46 -4.58 7.67 -8.01
CA LEU A 46 -4.67 9.11 -7.79
C LEU A 46 -6.12 9.56 -7.58
N LEU A 47 -7.08 9.02 -8.34
CA LEU A 47 -8.51 9.26 -8.14
C LEU A 47 -8.96 8.74 -6.78
N LEU A 48 -8.61 7.50 -6.43
CA LEU A 48 -8.98 6.93 -5.13
C LEU A 48 -8.31 7.65 -3.95
N ALA A 49 -7.11 8.20 -4.14
CA ALA A 49 -6.46 9.04 -3.13
C ALA A 49 -7.24 10.32 -2.83
N GLN A 50 -8.09 10.76 -3.75
CA GLN A 50 -9.01 11.86 -3.52
C GLN A 50 -10.30 11.38 -2.86
N ASP A 51 -10.90 10.31 -3.36
CA ASP A 51 -12.23 9.86 -2.93
C ASP A 51 -12.23 9.21 -1.55
N PHE A 52 -11.21 8.41 -1.22
CA PHE A 52 -11.21 7.63 0.03
C PHE A 52 -11.13 8.51 1.28
N PRO A 53 -10.24 9.52 1.35
CA PRO A 53 -10.22 10.47 2.46
C PRO A 53 -11.54 11.21 2.66
N GLU A 54 -12.24 11.56 1.58
CA GLU A 54 -13.56 12.21 1.67
C GLU A 54 -14.64 11.24 2.18
N ALA A 55 -14.51 9.95 1.90
CA ALA A 55 -15.34 8.88 2.48
C ALA A 55 -14.93 8.48 3.92
N GLY A 56 -13.91 9.10 4.51
CA GLY A 56 -13.44 8.81 5.87
C GLY A 56 -12.50 7.60 5.98
N LEU A 57 -11.93 7.14 4.86
CA LEU A 57 -10.91 6.09 4.80
C LEU A 57 -9.55 6.73 4.51
N ALA A 58 -8.49 6.28 5.20
CA ALA A 58 -7.14 6.57 4.75
C ALA A 58 -6.78 5.70 3.54
N LEU A 59 -5.95 6.21 2.64
CA LEU A 59 -5.39 5.43 1.53
C LEU A 59 -3.86 5.54 1.54
N ALA A 60 -3.17 4.41 1.64
CA ALA A 60 -1.75 4.33 1.38
C ALA A 60 -1.52 3.75 -0.01
N ARG A 61 -0.86 4.52 -0.87
CA ARG A 61 -0.43 4.08 -2.21
C ARG A 61 1.09 4.04 -2.23
N PHE A 62 1.68 2.93 -2.66
CA PHE A 62 3.11 2.73 -2.62
C PHE A 62 3.60 2.03 -3.89
N ASP A 63 4.86 2.25 -4.22
CA ASP A 63 5.53 1.59 -5.33
C ASP A 63 6.16 0.29 -4.84
N PHE A 64 5.80 -0.83 -5.46
CA PHE A 64 6.55 -2.07 -5.29
C PHE A 64 8.01 -1.86 -5.65
N ARG A 65 8.93 -2.58 -5.00
CA ARG A 65 10.34 -2.52 -5.37
C ARG A 65 10.54 -2.77 -6.87
N GLY A 66 11.37 -1.96 -7.49
CA GLY A 66 11.62 -1.98 -8.94
C GLY A 66 10.52 -1.34 -9.80
N SER A 67 9.64 -0.55 -9.20
CA SER A 67 8.58 0.19 -9.87
C SER A 67 8.58 1.64 -9.40
N GLY A 68 8.15 2.56 -10.28
CA GLY A 68 8.00 3.98 -9.95
C GLY A 68 9.25 4.58 -9.31
N GLU A 69 9.09 5.15 -8.12
CA GLU A 69 10.14 5.82 -7.35
C GLU A 69 10.85 4.88 -6.35
N SER A 70 10.38 3.64 -6.22
CA SER A 70 10.99 2.62 -5.36
C SER A 70 12.25 2.05 -5.98
N GLY A 71 13.25 1.80 -5.13
CA GLY A 71 14.52 1.20 -5.52
C GLY A 71 14.43 -0.30 -5.78
N GLY A 72 15.57 -0.89 -6.15
CA GLY A 72 15.70 -2.34 -6.40
C GLY A 72 15.24 -2.75 -7.80
N LEU A 73 16.16 -2.77 -8.77
CA LEU A 73 15.84 -3.13 -10.16
C LEU A 73 16.22 -4.59 -10.48
N GLY A 74 15.56 -5.17 -11.48
CA GLY A 74 15.95 -6.45 -12.09
C GLY A 74 15.48 -7.71 -11.35
N ARG A 75 16.36 -8.69 -11.18
CA ARG A 75 16.05 -10.07 -10.71
C ARG A 75 15.42 -10.15 -9.31
N ASN A 76 15.48 -9.06 -8.54
CA ASN A 76 15.02 -9.02 -7.15
C ASN A 76 13.54 -8.59 -7.01
N ALA A 77 12.90 -8.08 -8.07
CA ALA A 77 11.49 -7.72 -8.09
C ALA A 77 10.58 -8.95 -8.34
N THR A 78 10.66 -9.92 -7.43
CA THR A 78 9.92 -11.17 -7.49
C THR A 78 8.52 -11.05 -6.87
N ILE A 79 7.68 -12.07 -7.04
CA ILE A 79 6.40 -12.16 -6.33
C ILE A 79 6.61 -12.17 -4.80
N ALA A 80 7.57 -12.96 -4.33
CA ALA A 80 7.89 -13.07 -2.89
C ALA A 80 8.34 -11.72 -2.31
N SER A 81 9.16 -10.97 -3.05
CA SER A 81 9.60 -9.65 -2.60
C SER A 81 8.46 -8.63 -2.55
N ARG A 82 7.52 -8.70 -3.51
CA ARG A 82 6.33 -7.83 -3.51
C ARG A 82 5.37 -8.15 -2.37
N ILE A 83 5.23 -9.44 -2.00
CA ILE A 83 4.47 -9.82 -0.79
C ILE A 83 5.13 -9.23 0.45
N ALA A 84 6.46 -9.33 0.56
CA ALA A 84 7.21 -8.72 1.66
C ALA A 84 7.07 -7.18 1.69
N ASP A 85 6.96 -6.53 0.53
CA ASP A 85 6.68 -5.09 0.46
C ASP A 85 5.30 -4.76 1.07
N VAL A 86 4.24 -5.51 0.73
CA VAL A 86 2.90 -5.30 1.32
C VAL A 86 2.92 -5.51 2.84
N GLU A 87 3.55 -6.60 3.31
CA GLU A 87 3.67 -6.91 4.73
C GLU A 87 4.41 -5.78 5.48
N ALA A 88 5.51 -5.27 4.93
CA ALA A 88 6.28 -4.18 5.53
C ALA A 88 5.52 -2.85 5.55
N VAL A 89 4.77 -2.52 4.49
CA VAL A 89 3.95 -1.30 4.46
C VAL A 89 2.81 -1.40 5.48
N LEU A 90 2.17 -2.57 5.61
CA LEU A 90 1.17 -2.82 6.65
C LEU A 90 1.74 -2.62 8.05
N GLU A 91 2.86 -3.27 8.36
CA GLU A 91 3.51 -3.19 9.67
C GLU A 91 3.94 -1.76 10.01
N HIS A 92 4.50 -1.03 9.04
CA HIS A 92 4.86 0.37 9.22
C HIS A 92 3.65 1.24 9.59
N LEU A 93 2.52 1.04 8.91
CA LEU A 93 1.32 1.84 9.10
C LEU A 93 0.50 1.42 10.33
N GLU A 94 0.62 0.18 10.80
CA GLU A 94 -0.03 -0.28 12.03
C GLU A 94 0.34 0.57 13.25
N GLY A 95 1.55 1.14 13.29
CA GLY A 95 2.01 2.04 14.34
C GLY A 95 1.64 3.52 14.16
N HIS A 96 0.94 3.90 13.08
CA HIS A 96 0.70 5.30 12.75
C HIS A 96 -0.40 5.94 13.61
N PRO A 97 -0.17 7.08 14.29
CA PRO A 97 -1.12 7.65 15.26
C PRO A 97 -2.44 8.14 14.63
N ALA A 98 -2.44 8.44 13.34
CA ALA A 98 -3.65 8.84 12.60
C ALA A 98 -4.52 7.64 12.14
N LEU A 99 -4.08 6.40 12.38
CA LEU A 99 -4.77 5.18 11.96
C LEU A 99 -5.31 4.40 13.15
N ASN A 100 -6.46 3.74 13.00
CA ASN A 100 -7.14 3.03 14.10
C ASN A 100 -6.86 1.52 14.15
N GLY A 101 -5.82 1.05 13.44
CA GLY A 101 -5.44 -0.36 13.39
C GLY A 101 -6.28 -1.24 12.47
N ARG A 102 -7.34 -0.71 11.82
CA ARG A 102 -8.12 -1.47 10.82
C ARG A 102 -7.58 -1.24 9.42
N PHE A 103 -7.23 -2.33 8.74
CA PHE A 103 -6.64 -2.31 7.40
C PHE A 103 -7.45 -3.11 6.39
N GLY A 104 -7.46 -2.65 5.15
CA GLY A 104 -7.89 -3.40 3.98
C GLY A 104 -6.86 -3.29 2.86
N LEU A 105 -6.92 -4.21 1.88
CA LEU A 105 -6.06 -4.19 0.70
C LEU A 105 -6.90 -3.96 -0.55
N LEU A 106 -6.38 -3.13 -1.46
CA LEU A 106 -6.92 -2.92 -2.78
C LEU A 106 -5.84 -3.25 -3.81
N GLY A 107 -6.02 -4.32 -4.57
CA GLY A 107 -5.05 -4.74 -5.58
C GLY A 107 -5.57 -4.63 -7.00
N SER A 108 -4.68 -4.57 -7.99
CA SER A 108 -5.06 -4.61 -9.41
C SER A 108 -4.14 -5.57 -10.15
N SER A 109 -4.70 -6.52 -10.90
CA SER A 109 -3.92 -7.51 -11.67
C SER A 109 -2.89 -8.20 -10.75
N LEU A 110 -1.59 -8.08 -11.02
CA LEU A 110 -0.52 -8.60 -10.15
C LEU A 110 -0.66 -8.11 -8.71
N GLY A 111 -1.01 -6.85 -8.49
CA GLY A 111 -1.21 -6.31 -7.15
C GLY A 111 -2.39 -6.95 -6.43
N GLY A 112 -3.41 -7.42 -7.16
CA GLY A 112 -4.53 -8.20 -6.63
C GLY A 112 -4.08 -9.58 -6.13
N TYR A 113 -3.28 -10.27 -6.95
CA TYR A 113 -2.65 -11.54 -6.55
C TYR A 113 -1.81 -11.37 -5.28
N VAL A 114 -0.94 -10.35 -5.24
CA VAL A 114 -0.07 -10.08 -4.09
C VAL A 114 -0.89 -9.73 -2.85
N ALA A 115 -1.94 -8.91 -2.99
CA ALA A 115 -2.83 -8.52 -1.89
C ALA A 115 -3.57 -9.73 -1.29
N LEU A 116 -4.15 -10.59 -2.13
CA LEU A 116 -4.82 -11.83 -1.68
C LEU A 116 -3.84 -12.76 -0.96
N TRP A 117 -2.63 -12.91 -1.48
CA TRP A 117 -1.61 -13.74 -0.86
C TRP A 117 -1.16 -13.19 0.50
N ALA A 118 -0.88 -11.88 0.59
CA ALA A 118 -0.51 -11.22 1.84
C ALA A 118 -1.63 -11.36 2.89
N ALA A 119 -2.89 -11.15 2.49
CA ALA A 119 -4.05 -11.34 3.38
C ALA A 119 -4.18 -12.78 3.88
N SER A 120 -3.91 -13.78 3.04
CA SER A 120 -4.01 -15.20 3.41
C SER A 120 -3.01 -15.64 4.50
N ARG A 121 -1.94 -14.87 4.71
CA ARG A 121 -0.87 -15.17 5.68
C ARG A 121 -1.13 -14.53 7.05
N ARG A 122 -2.13 -13.65 7.16
CA ARG A 122 -2.42 -12.88 8.36
C ARG A 122 -3.36 -13.67 9.27
N ARG A 123 -3.13 -13.62 10.58
CA ARG A 123 -4.02 -14.27 11.57
C ARG A 123 -5.38 -13.58 11.66
N ALA A 124 -5.38 -12.25 11.61
CA ALA A 124 -6.59 -11.45 11.56
C ALA A 124 -7.06 -11.32 10.10
N ALA A 125 -8.37 -11.41 9.88
CA ALA A 125 -8.96 -11.22 8.57
C ALA A 125 -8.70 -9.79 8.07
N VAL A 126 -8.16 -9.66 6.86
CA VAL A 126 -7.94 -8.40 6.16
C VAL A 126 -8.82 -8.39 4.90
N PRO A 127 -9.80 -7.49 4.77
CA PRO A 127 -10.61 -7.38 3.56
C PRO A 127 -9.75 -7.08 2.34
N VAL A 128 -10.03 -7.73 1.21
CA VAL A 128 -9.33 -7.51 -0.06
C VAL A 128 -10.34 -7.22 -1.17
N VAL A 129 -10.04 -6.19 -1.97
CA VAL A 129 -10.76 -5.85 -3.21
C VAL A 129 -9.77 -5.94 -4.38
N THR A 130 -10.15 -6.56 -5.49
CA THR A 130 -9.31 -6.74 -6.69
C THR A 130 -10.00 -6.25 -7.96
#